data_AF-A0A3D3XRU9-F1
#
_entry.id   AF-A0A3D3XRU9-F1
#
_cell.length_a   1.000
_cell.length_b   1.000
_cell.length_c   1.000
_cell.angle_alpha   90.00
_cell.angle_beta   90.00
_cell.angle_gamma   90.00
#
_symmetry.space_group_name_H-M   'P 1'
#
loop_
_entity.id
_entity.type
_entity.pdbx_description
1 polymer ?
#
loop_
_entity_poly.entity_id
_entity_poly.type
_entity_poly.pdbx_seq_one_letter_code
_entity_poly.pdbx_strand_id
1 'polypeptide(L)'
;MKRILPLFIAVFTFSIVTAQQKAPLKEHKMEMKSKSSSVVSSNSSSSAQPAPLWSDDCSDPATWTYTNTSLPPLDWNWTNNTDIQSQCVTNLPASLQTFNSTTASNGFMIINSDAAPGNVDQNGTPIVCEFTNVQPIDLTGYSNVQLTFQHSFRWWNDTRGVRVSGDNGATWTDFEISNATTYNTPNQDSDNPHISTYNISSIAGNQSQVLVQFYYDDNDYWGWYWSVDDVVIEEVPDNGLECTDETFGGWWVGYQTLGDIGIDYTLYPMAQATANPYRMEAVISNTGVNTQNNVTLHVDVEEPNGSVSSYTSNSTNLVGAPNPQNDTAATSANFTPSNMGVYNFSFWATSDSFPTTDTMTMSSIVTDTVYGVDYDWNNDGSGLGGGYYLGRTCGGQVLANVFDIYENTQLTSISFHVSSSSVPGAKVYVQLYEQNGQIYLDESDEYTITAQDLGSWVTVPMLSPYALMAGTSYMAAVKGVQHPT
;
A
#
# COMPACT_ATOMS: atom_id res chain seq x y z
N MET A 1 28.76 14.82 -70.58
CA MET A 1 28.79 13.45 -70.01
C MET A 1 29.23 13.52 -68.56
N LYS A 2 28.31 13.29 -67.63
CA LYS A 2 28.50 12.64 -66.31
C LYS A 2 27.15 12.72 -65.59
N ARG A 3 26.55 11.55 -65.36
CA ARG A 3 25.29 11.36 -64.65
C ARG A 3 25.58 11.45 -63.15
N ILE A 4 24.80 12.23 -62.40
CA ILE A 4 24.78 12.22 -60.94
C ILE A 4 23.47 11.56 -60.53
N LEU A 5 23.58 10.42 -59.85
CA LEU A 5 22.49 9.66 -59.26
C LEU A 5 22.36 10.13 -57.79
N PRO A 6 21.20 10.58 -57.31
CA PRO A 6 21.02 10.85 -55.90
C PRO A 6 20.72 9.54 -55.15
N LEU A 7 21.52 9.28 -54.12
CA LEU A 7 21.37 8.19 -53.17
C LEU A 7 20.22 8.55 -52.20
N PHE A 8 19.14 7.77 -52.20
CA PHE A 8 18.10 7.86 -51.17
C PHE A 8 18.61 7.17 -49.90
N ILE A 9 18.87 7.94 -48.84
CA ILE A 9 19.05 7.43 -47.48
C ILE A 9 17.70 7.55 -46.78
N ALA A 10 17.03 6.42 -46.55
CA ALA A 10 15.87 6.33 -45.67
C ALA A 10 16.37 6.33 -44.22
N VAL A 11 16.11 7.41 -43.50
CA VAL A 11 16.34 7.51 -42.06
C VAL A 11 15.15 6.83 -41.38
N PHE A 12 15.37 5.62 -40.86
CA PHE A 12 14.47 4.99 -39.90
C PHE A 12 14.68 5.65 -38.54
N THR A 13 13.76 6.51 -38.12
CA THR A 13 13.68 6.99 -36.75
C THR A 13 13.01 5.91 -35.90
N PHE A 14 13.80 5.21 -35.07
CA PHE A 14 13.26 4.45 -33.95
C PHE A 14 12.76 5.43 -32.89
N SER A 15 11.44 5.53 -32.71
CA SER A 15 10.84 6.17 -31.55
C SER A 15 10.99 5.22 -30.37
N ILE A 16 12.02 5.41 -29.56
CA ILE A 16 12.12 4.80 -28.24
C ILE A 16 11.17 5.59 -27.34
N VAL A 17 9.98 5.05 -27.07
CA VAL A 17 9.12 5.53 -25.99
C VAL A 17 9.76 5.04 -24.70
N THR A 18 10.53 5.92 -24.05
CA THR A 18 10.83 5.76 -22.62
C THR A 18 9.63 6.34 -21.88
N ALA A 19 8.92 5.51 -21.12
CA ALA A 19 7.97 6.00 -20.14
C ALA A 19 8.75 6.83 -19.12
N GLN A 20 8.62 8.16 -19.19
CA GLN A 20 9.12 9.04 -18.15
C GLN A 20 8.10 9.05 -17.02
N GLN A 21 8.43 8.38 -15.91
CA GLN A 21 7.75 8.55 -14.64
C GLN A 21 7.84 10.03 -14.23
N LYS A 22 6.74 10.77 -14.36
CA LYS A 22 6.57 12.02 -13.65
C LYS A 22 6.02 11.67 -12.27
N ALA A 23 6.80 11.96 -11.23
CA ALA A 23 6.31 11.91 -9.86
C ALA A 23 5.09 12.84 -9.70
N PRO A 24 4.03 12.42 -8.99
CA PRO A 24 2.91 13.30 -8.67
C PRO A 24 3.37 14.48 -7.81
N LEU A 25 2.68 15.61 -7.98
CA LEU A 25 2.91 16.86 -7.26
C LEU A 25 2.78 16.66 -5.73
N LYS A 26 3.79 17.12 -4.98
CA LYS A 26 3.79 17.20 -3.51
C LYS A 26 2.75 18.23 -3.03
N GLU A 27 1.53 17.76 -2.80
CA GLU A 27 0.63 18.29 -1.78
C GLU A 27 0.44 17.21 -0.72
N HIS A 28 0.15 17.56 0.53
CA HIS A 28 -0.14 16.58 1.59
C HIS A 28 -1.45 15.84 1.28
N LYS A 29 -1.37 14.88 0.37
CA LYS A 29 -2.41 13.92 0.03
C LYS A 29 -2.06 12.64 0.77
N MET A 30 -2.94 12.22 1.67
CA MET A 30 -2.88 10.85 2.18
C MET A 30 -3.48 9.96 1.10
N GLU A 31 -2.63 9.17 0.47
CA GLU A 31 -3.05 8.08 -0.40
C GLU A 31 -3.52 6.94 0.51
N MET A 32 -4.82 6.61 0.46
CA MET A 32 -5.26 5.30 0.93
C MET A 32 -5.13 4.34 -0.26
N LYS A 33 -4.19 3.40 -0.18
CA LYS A 33 -4.15 2.22 -1.04
C LYS A 33 -5.05 1.13 -0.46
N SER A 34 -5.68 0.39 -1.37
CA SER A 34 -6.64 -0.68 -1.13
C SER A 34 -6.18 -1.70 -0.07
N LYS A 35 -7.02 -1.92 0.95
CA LYS A 35 -6.92 -3.10 1.81
C LYS A 35 -7.69 -4.23 1.15
N SER A 36 -6.98 -5.16 0.53
CA SER A 36 -7.55 -6.37 -0.03
C SER A 36 -7.43 -7.51 0.96
N SER A 37 -8.46 -8.35 1.03
CA SER A 37 -8.35 -9.68 1.59
C SER A 37 -7.86 -10.61 0.49
N SER A 38 -6.57 -10.97 0.51
CA SER A 38 -6.08 -12.10 -0.27
C SER A 38 -6.74 -13.38 0.24
N VAL A 39 -7.66 -13.97 -0.52
CA VAL A 39 -8.03 -15.36 -0.30
C VAL A 39 -6.95 -16.20 -0.98
N VAL A 40 -5.91 -16.54 -0.23
CA VAL A 40 -4.87 -17.47 -0.67
C VAL A 40 -5.52 -18.84 -0.83
N SER A 41 -5.88 -19.19 -2.06
CA SER A 41 -6.23 -20.56 -2.40
C SER A 41 -4.95 -21.30 -2.77
N SER A 42 -4.28 -21.86 -1.75
CA SER A 42 -3.04 -22.61 -1.89
C SER A 42 -3.26 -23.90 -2.70
N ASN A 43 -3.15 -23.82 -4.02
CA ASN A 43 -3.01 -24.98 -4.90
C ASN A 43 -1.70 -24.86 -5.68
N SER A 44 -0.58 -24.80 -4.97
CA SER A 44 0.72 -25.16 -5.53
C SER A 44 1.10 -26.56 -5.02
N SER A 45 1.35 -27.46 -5.96
CA SER A 45 1.94 -28.77 -5.67
C SER A 45 3.31 -28.56 -5.04
N SER A 46 3.47 -28.96 -3.77
CA SER A 46 4.70 -28.78 -3.00
C SER A 46 5.83 -29.67 -3.53
N SER A 47 6.72 -29.10 -4.33
CA SER A 47 8.12 -29.48 -4.23
C SER A 47 8.64 -28.91 -2.91
N ALA A 48 9.22 -29.75 -2.04
CA ALA A 48 9.90 -29.26 -0.84
C ALA A 48 10.87 -28.15 -1.27
N GLN A 49 10.74 -26.95 -0.69
CA GLN A 49 11.70 -25.90 -0.95
C GLN A 49 13.10 -26.39 -0.56
N PRO A 50 14.14 -26.02 -1.33
CA PRO A 50 15.51 -26.32 -0.97
C PRO A 50 15.79 -25.86 0.47
N ALA A 51 16.69 -26.57 1.16
CA ALA A 51 17.14 -26.09 2.46
C ALA A 51 17.73 -24.68 2.32
N PRO A 52 17.53 -23.79 3.30
CA PRO A 52 18.08 -22.44 3.24
C PRO A 52 19.61 -22.48 3.12
N LEU A 53 20.17 -21.50 2.42
CA LEU A 53 21.63 -21.34 2.30
C LEU A 53 22.22 -20.89 3.63
N TRP A 54 21.47 -20.07 4.36
CA TRP A 54 21.77 -19.65 5.72
C TRP A 54 20.45 -19.32 6.44
N SER A 55 20.40 -19.56 7.74
CA SER A 55 19.25 -19.21 8.58
C SER A 55 19.67 -18.93 10.01
N ASP A 56 19.01 -17.97 10.65
CA ASP A 56 19.11 -17.64 12.08
C ASP A 56 17.71 -17.31 12.61
N ASP A 57 17.24 -18.12 13.56
CA ASP A 57 15.93 -17.99 14.18
C ASP A 57 15.95 -17.09 15.43
N CYS A 58 16.97 -16.24 15.56
CA CYS A 58 17.16 -15.30 16.68
C CYS A 58 17.13 -15.93 18.08
N SER A 59 17.22 -17.26 18.20
CA SER A 59 17.16 -17.97 19.49
C SER A 59 18.42 -17.81 20.34
N ASP A 60 19.55 -17.47 19.71
CA ASP A 60 20.81 -17.13 20.38
C ASP A 60 21.23 -15.69 20.04
N PRO A 61 21.06 -14.72 20.95
CA PRO A 61 21.43 -13.33 20.66
C PRO A 61 22.95 -13.14 20.47
N ALA A 62 23.79 -14.13 20.82
CA ALA A 62 25.24 -14.05 20.59
C ALA A 62 25.62 -14.18 19.10
N THR A 63 24.71 -14.62 18.22
CA THR A 63 24.93 -14.61 16.78
C THR A 63 24.79 -13.21 16.18
N TRP A 64 24.32 -12.24 16.98
CA TRP A 64 24.10 -10.85 16.60
C TRP A 64 24.97 -9.89 17.44
N THR A 65 25.34 -8.76 16.86
CA THR A 65 25.98 -7.64 17.55
C THR A 65 25.10 -6.41 17.45
N TYR A 66 25.05 -5.63 18.54
CA TYR A 66 24.17 -4.49 18.69
C TYR A 66 24.95 -3.18 18.64
N THR A 67 24.42 -2.19 17.94
CA THR A 67 24.92 -0.82 17.94
C THR A 67 23.76 0.12 18.19
N ASN A 68 24.01 1.22 18.91
CA ASN A 68 23.02 2.25 19.10
C ASN A 68 23.68 3.63 19.24
N THR A 69 22.95 4.64 18.77
CA THR A 69 23.23 6.06 19.00
C THR A 69 22.09 6.76 19.74
N SER A 70 21.15 5.97 20.27
CA SER A 70 20.00 6.42 21.05
C SER A 70 20.39 7.32 22.22
N LEU A 71 19.50 8.26 22.53
CA LEU A 71 19.60 9.15 23.68
C LEU A 71 18.27 9.06 24.45
N PRO A 72 18.22 8.66 25.74
CA PRO A 72 19.27 7.92 26.43
C PRO A 72 19.58 6.58 25.74
N PRO A 73 20.74 5.94 26.04
CA PRO A 73 21.10 4.67 25.42
C PRO A 73 20.00 3.62 25.60
N LEU A 74 19.49 3.15 24.47
CA LEU A 74 18.46 2.12 24.33
C LEU A 74 18.78 1.34 23.06
N ASP A 75 18.68 0.03 23.13
CA ASP A 75 19.04 -0.89 22.05
C ASP A 75 17.94 -1.93 21.87
N TRP A 76 18.06 -2.72 20.80
CA TRP A 76 17.29 -3.94 20.63
C TRP A 76 17.47 -4.87 21.84
N ASN A 77 16.41 -5.61 22.16
CA ASN A 77 16.39 -6.58 23.23
C ASN A 77 16.07 -7.97 22.69
N TRP A 78 16.66 -8.99 23.30
CA TRP A 78 16.27 -10.39 23.06
C TRP A 78 15.23 -10.81 24.08
N THR A 79 14.19 -11.49 23.63
CA THR A 79 13.13 -12.01 24.51
C THR A 79 12.53 -13.28 23.92
N ASN A 80 12.01 -14.15 24.79
CA ASN A 80 11.14 -15.25 24.40
C ASN A 80 9.71 -15.05 24.91
N ASN A 81 9.42 -13.86 25.43
CA ASN A 81 8.08 -13.48 25.85
C ASN A 81 7.26 -13.08 24.63
N THR A 82 6.46 -14.01 24.11
CA THR A 82 5.61 -13.75 22.94
C THR A 82 4.46 -12.80 23.23
N ASP A 83 4.13 -12.51 24.50
CA ASP A 83 3.17 -11.49 24.91
C ASP A 83 3.81 -10.09 24.74
N ILE A 84 3.63 -9.51 23.54
CA ILE A 84 4.11 -8.17 23.19
C ILE A 84 3.35 -7.10 23.98
N GLN A 85 2.06 -7.33 24.24
CA GLN A 85 1.26 -6.39 25.03
C GLN A 85 1.88 -6.18 26.42
N SER A 86 2.40 -7.22 27.06
CA SER A 86 3.08 -7.11 28.35
C SER A 86 4.37 -6.27 28.33
N GLN A 87 4.91 -6.02 27.14
CA GLN A 87 6.13 -5.26 26.91
C GLN A 87 5.86 -3.82 26.46
N CYS A 88 4.61 -3.47 26.12
CA CYS A 88 4.18 -2.12 25.74
C CYS A 88 3.41 -1.45 26.89
N VAL A 89 3.42 -0.12 26.95
CA VAL A 89 2.62 0.65 27.93
C VAL A 89 1.27 1.06 27.38
N THR A 90 1.18 1.21 26.06
CA THR A 90 -0.06 1.47 25.35
C THR A 90 -0.71 0.16 24.90
N ASN A 91 -2.05 0.12 24.88
CA ASN A 91 -2.78 -1.06 24.43
C ASN A 91 -2.61 -1.25 22.91
N LEU A 92 -2.11 -2.41 22.53
CA LEU A 92 -2.03 -2.88 21.15
C LEU A 92 -3.38 -3.47 20.69
N PRO A 93 -3.66 -3.42 19.37
CA PRO A 93 -4.73 -4.20 18.78
C PRO A 93 -4.57 -5.68 19.09
N ALA A 94 -5.68 -6.40 19.26
CA ALA A 94 -5.67 -7.83 19.59
C ALA A 94 -4.82 -8.68 18.62
N SER A 95 -4.74 -8.30 17.34
CA SER A 95 -3.92 -8.97 16.32
C SER A 95 -2.41 -8.87 16.56
N LEU A 96 -1.95 -7.89 17.34
CA LEU A 96 -0.54 -7.61 17.61
C LEU A 96 -0.12 -7.91 19.07
N GLN A 97 -1.05 -8.32 19.93
CA GLN A 97 -0.73 -8.56 21.36
C GLN A 97 0.20 -9.74 21.59
N THR A 98 0.20 -10.73 20.69
CA THR A 98 1.08 -11.91 20.76
C THR A 98 1.84 -12.04 19.46
N PHE A 99 3.18 -12.10 19.51
CA PHE A 99 4.00 -12.29 18.31
C PHE A 99 3.93 -13.75 17.84
N ASN A 100 3.63 -13.94 16.56
CA ASN A 100 3.30 -15.24 15.97
C ASN A 100 4.30 -15.72 14.91
N SER A 101 5.57 -15.31 14.98
CA SER A 101 6.61 -15.95 14.13
C SER A 101 6.65 -17.47 14.39
N THR A 102 7.21 -18.20 13.42
CA THR A 102 7.20 -19.67 13.44
C THR A 102 7.94 -20.23 14.66
N THR A 103 9.02 -19.56 15.07
CA THR A 103 9.85 -20.01 16.18
C THR A 103 9.78 -19.13 17.44
N ALA A 104 9.00 -18.04 17.46
CA ALA A 104 8.87 -17.02 18.54
C ALA A 104 9.10 -17.49 19.99
N SER A 105 8.61 -18.69 20.32
CA SER A 105 8.77 -19.34 21.62
C SER A 105 10.23 -19.63 22.05
N ASN A 106 11.19 -19.70 21.12
CA ASN A 106 12.59 -19.99 21.43
C ASN A 106 13.47 -18.72 21.55
N GLY A 107 12.95 -17.56 21.14
CA GLY A 107 13.61 -16.25 21.25
C GLY A 107 13.42 -15.43 20.00
N PHE A 108 13.39 -14.11 20.12
CA PHE A 108 13.34 -13.16 19.00
C PHE A 108 13.91 -11.80 19.42
N MET A 109 14.18 -10.95 18.43
CA MET A 109 14.64 -9.57 18.66
C MET A 109 13.46 -8.62 18.72
N ILE A 110 13.45 -7.68 19.66
CA ILE A 110 12.44 -6.64 19.78
C ILE A 110 13.07 -5.28 20.11
N ILE A 111 12.61 -4.24 19.42
CA ILE A 111 12.80 -2.86 19.83
C ILE A 111 11.44 -2.27 20.19
N ASN A 112 11.36 -1.52 21.28
CA ASN A 112 10.12 -0.91 21.75
C ASN A 112 10.34 0.51 22.25
N SER A 113 9.88 1.47 21.45
CA SER A 113 9.91 2.89 21.81
C SER A 113 8.77 3.27 22.75
N ASP A 114 7.56 2.70 22.63
CA ASP A 114 6.40 3.00 23.49
C ASP A 114 6.71 2.83 24.99
N ALA A 115 7.49 1.80 25.34
CA ALA A 115 7.88 1.52 26.73
C ALA A 115 9.15 2.25 27.19
N ALA A 116 9.77 3.08 26.36
CA ALA A 116 11.03 3.71 26.72
C ALA A 116 10.86 4.85 27.77
N PRO A 117 11.83 5.08 28.66
CA PRO A 117 11.68 6.06 29.74
C PRO A 117 11.66 7.50 29.22
N GLY A 118 10.64 8.28 29.62
CA GLY A 118 10.55 9.70 29.24
C GLY A 118 9.79 9.98 27.94
N ASN A 119 8.90 9.06 27.55
CA ASN A 119 8.09 9.05 26.33
C ASN A 119 7.37 10.38 26.02
N VAL A 120 8.02 11.22 25.20
CA VAL A 120 7.50 12.52 24.74
C VAL A 120 8.09 12.85 23.36
N ASP A 121 7.23 13.05 22.37
CA ASP A 121 7.64 13.49 21.02
C ASP A 121 8.53 14.75 21.04
N GLN A 122 9.56 14.74 20.18
CA GLN A 122 10.43 15.88 19.89
C GLN A 122 11.13 16.45 21.13
N ASN A 123 11.46 15.60 22.09
CA ASN A 123 12.12 15.97 23.34
C ASN A 123 13.66 15.85 23.24
N GLY A 124 14.20 15.48 22.06
CA GLY A 124 15.63 15.28 21.83
C GLY A 124 16.15 13.95 22.37
N THR A 125 15.28 12.94 22.46
CA THR A 125 15.65 11.59 22.93
C THR A 125 15.33 10.53 21.88
N PRO A 126 15.96 10.58 20.68
CA PRO A 126 15.69 9.60 19.64
C PRO A 126 16.22 8.21 20.01
N ILE A 127 15.54 7.18 19.52
CA ILE A 127 15.95 5.79 19.57
C ILE A 127 16.47 5.40 18.19
N VAL A 128 17.78 5.20 18.09
CA VAL A 128 18.47 4.81 16.86
C VAL A 128 19.37 3.64 17.17
N CYS A 129 19.01 2.45 16.69
CA CYS A 129 19.71 1.22 17.01
C CYS A 129 19.63 0.17 15.90
N GLU A 130 20.65 -0.68 15.86
CA GLU A 130 20.83 -1.72 14.87
C GLU A 130 21.27 -3.03 15.52
N PHE A 131 20.93 -4.16 14.89
CA PHE A 131 21.57 -5.44 15.18
C PHE A 131 22.03 -6.11 13.88
N THR A 132 23.25 -6.67 13.90
CA THR A 132 23.97 -7.21 12.73
C THR A 132 24.50 -8.60 13.01
N ASN A 133 24.44 -9.52 12.06
CA ASN A 133 25.00 -10.86 12.26
C ASN A 133 26.52 -10.79 12.47
N VAL A 134 27.04 -11.53 13.46
CA VAL A 134 28.46 -11.46 13.87
C VAL A 134 29.37 -12.16 12.85
N GLN A 135 28.95 -13.32 12.35
CA GLN A 135 29.73 -14.11 11.39
C GLN A 135 29.27 -13.78 9.97
N PRO A 136 30.18 -13.33 9.09
CA PRO A 136 29.85 -13.12 7.69
C PRO A 136 29.35 -14.41 7.04
N ILE A 137 28.32 -14.28 6.20
CA ILE A 137 27.66 -15.39 5.51
C ILE A 137 28.40 -15.62 4.19
N ASP A 138 28.78 -16.88 3.93
CA ASP A 138 29.45 -17.28 2.70
C ASP A 138 28.45 -17.79 1.67
N LEU A 139 28.19 -17.00 0.63
CA LEU A 139 27.31 -17.32 -0.49
C LEU A 139 28.11 -17.58 -1.78
N THR A 140 29.39 -17.94 -1.66
CA THR A 140 30.23 -18.28 -2.82
C THR A 140 29.59 -19.41 -3.64
N GLY A 141 29.34 -19.16 -4.92
CA GLY A 141 28.69 -20.12 -5.83
C GLY A 141 27.18 -19.95 -5.96
N TYR A 142 26.55 -19.11 -5.15
CA TYR A 142 25.12 -18.80 -5.23
C TYR A 142 24.93 -17.41 -5.83
N SER A 143 24.53 -17.38 -7.10
CA SER A 143 24.41 -16.11 -7.85
C SER A 143 23.09 -15.37 -7.65
N ASN A 144 22.00 -16.09 -7.40
CA ASN A 144 20.66 -15.53 -7.22
C ASN A 144 20.14 -15.91 -5.84
N VAL A 145 20.10 -14.93 -4.93
CA VAL A 145 19.75 -15.13 -3.53
C VAL A 145 18.76 -14.08 -3.06
N GLN A 146 17.89 -14.47 -2.14
CA GLN A 146 16.91 -13.61 -1.49
C GLN A 146 17.01 -13.72 0.02
N LEU A 147 16.67 -12.62 0.70
CA LEU A 147 16.56 -12.53 2.15
C LEU A 147 15.07 -12.54 2.52
N THR A 148 14.67 -13.46 3.39
CA THR A 148 13.31 -13.57 3.94
C THR A 148 13.38 -13.50 5.47
N PHE A 149 12.44 -12.81 6.12
CA PHE A 149 12.32 -12.82 7.58
C PHE A 149 10.88 -12.60 8.04
N GLN A 150 10.57 -13.04 9.26
CA GLN A 150 9.28 -12.84 9.90
C GLN A 150 9.35 -11.70 10.90
N HIS A 151 8.36 -10.82 10.91
CA HIS A 151 8.34 -9.69 11.82
C HIS A 151 6.92 -9.23 12.12
N SER A 152 6.76 -8.43 13.18
CA SER A 152 5.52 -7.71 13.43
C SER A 152 5.84 -6.34 14.00
N PHE A 153 5.05 -5.33 13.65
CA PHE A 153 5.28 -3.98 14.10
C PHE A 153 4.01 -3.15 14.07
N ARG A 154 4.08 -2.02 14.77
CA ARG A 154 3.14 -0.92 14.59
C ARG A 154 3.90 0.36 14.27
N TRP A 155 3.46 1.09 13.24
CA TRP A 155 4.14 2.26 12.72
C TRP A 155 3.62 3.57 13.29
N TRP A 156 4.55 4.44 13.65
CA TRP A 156 4.28 5.85 13.92
C TRP A 156 5.55 6.67 13.72
N ASN A 157 5.65 7.32 12.56
CA ASN A 157 6.75 8.21 12.17
C ASN A 157 8.17 7.64 12.33
N ASP A 158 8.30 6.33 12.52
CA ASP A 158 9.56 5.65 12.64
C ASP A 158 10.05 5.13 11.28
N THR A 159 11.36 5.13 11.11
CA THR A 159 12.06 4.58 9.97
C THR A 159 12.64 3.24 10.36
N ARG A 160 12.30 2.20 9.61
CA ARG A 160 12.76 0.85 9.87
C ARG A 160 13.07 0.12 8.57
N GLY A 161 14.03 -0.80 8.63
CA GLY A 161 14.35 -1.61 7.48
C GLY A 161 15.49 -2.58 7.74
N VAL A 162 15.89 -3.26 6.68
CA VAL A 162 17.05 -4.16 6.67
C VAL A 162 18.07 -3.66 5.66
N ARG A 163 19.35 -3.80 5.98
CA ARG A 163 20.47 -3.46 5.11
C ARG A 163 21.29 -4.69 4.86
N VAL A 164 21.80 -4.82 3.64
CA VAL A 164 22.68 -5.93 3.25
C VAL A 164 23.99 -5.39 2.74
N SER A 165 25.08 -5.99 3.19
CA SER A 165 26.44 -5.73 2.71
C SER A 165 27.00 -7.00 2.09
N GLY A 166 27.63 -6.88 0.92
CA GLY A 166 28.38 -7.97 0.28
C GLY A 166 29.87 -7.96 0.58
N ASP A 167 30.37 -6.94 1.30
CA ASP A 167 31.78 -6.61 1.44
C ASP A 167 32.21 -6.38 2.89
N ASN A 168 31.64 -7.16 3.81
CA ASN A 168 31.92 -7.11 5.25
C ASN A 168 31.66 -5.74 5.89
N GLY A 169 30.60 -5.05 5.45
CA GLY A 169 30.14 -3.79 6.02
C GLY A 169 30.83 -2.54 5.48
N ALA A 170 31.60 -2.64 4.39
CA ALA A 170 32.22 -1.47 3.75
C ALA A 170 31.19 -0.66 2.94
N THR A 171 30.22 -1.34 2.32
CA THR A 171 29.06 -0.75 1.67
C THR A 171 27.78 -1.46 2.12
N TRP A 172 26.67 -0.70 2.15
CA TRP A 172 25.36 -1.17 2.56
C TRP A 172 24.31 -0.74 1.56
N THR A 173 23.38 -1.64 1.26
CA THR A 173 22.18 -1.34 0.49
C THR A 173 20.96 -1.49 1.39
N ASP A 174 20.12 -0.46 1.41
CA ASP A 174 18.97 -0.34 2.29
C ASP A 174 17.70 -0.88 1.62
N PHE A 175 16.97 -1.72 2.35
CA PHE A 175 15.60 -2.14 2.06
C PHE A 175 14.71 -1.53 3.13
N GLU A 176 14.13 -0.38 2.81
CA GLU A 176 13.24 0.38 3.69
C GLU A 176 11.86 -0.30 3.78
N ILE A 177 11.33 -0.42 5.00
CA ILE A 177 9.98 -0.94 5.28
C ILE A 177 9.05 0.22 5.61
N SER A 178 9.53 1.20 6.37
CA SER A 178 8.82 2.44 6.66
C SER A 178 9.80 3.60 6.82
N ASN A 179 9.29 4.83 6.71
CA ASN A 179 10.02 6.03 7.06
C ASN A 179 9.16 7.01 7.87
N ALA A 180 9.76 8.14 8.27
CA ALA A 180 9.09 9.15 9.08
C ALA A 180 7.85 9.80 8.46
N THR A 181 7.69 9.71 7.14
CA THR A 181 6.63 10.42 6.40
C THR A 181 5.63 9.50 5.72
N THR A 182 6.02 8.26 5.44
CA THR A 182 5.21 7.31 4.68
C THR A 182 5.41 5.91 5.21
N TYR A 183 4.32 5.15 5.23
CA TYR A 183 4.32 3.72 5.46
C TYR A 183 3.31 3.06 4.53
N ASN A 184 3.68 1.91 3.96
CA ASN A 184 2.91 1.22 2.93
C ASN A 184 2.20 -0.02 3.49
N THR A 185 1.31 0.13 4.47
CA THR A 185 0.11 -0.70 4.58
C THR A 185 -1.01 0.18 5.18
N PRO A 186 -2.29 -0.04 4.84
CA PRO A 186 -3.37 0.95 5.06
C PRO A 186 -3.75 1.16 6.54
N ASN A 187 -3.04 0.51 7.45
CA ASN A 187 -3.24 0.60 8.88
C ASN A 187 -1.86 0.70 9.51
N GLN A 188 -1.71 1.38 10.64
CA GLN A 188 -0.42 1.43 11.35
C GLN A 188 0.11 0.05 11.76
N ASP A 189 -0.62 -1.03 11.53
CA ASP A 189 -0.36 -2.38 12.02
C ASP A 189 0.08 -3.27 10.86
N SER A 190 1.16 -4.02 11.05
CA SER A 190 1.53 -5.11 10.14
C SER A 190 0.61 -6.32 10.30
N ASP A 191 0.73 -7.30 9.40
CA ASP A 191 0.32 -8.67 9.68
C ASP A 191 1.16 -9.26 10.82
N ASN A 192 0.78 -10.44 11.33
CA ASN A 192 1.48 -11.08 12.43
C ASN A 192 1.42 -12.62 12.36
N PRO A 193 2.49 -13.28 11.88
CA PRO A 193 3.73 -12.66 11.40
C PRO A 193 3.51 -12.00 10.04
N HIS A 194 4.12 -10.86 9.82
CA HIS A 194 4.36 -10.32 8.49
C HIS A 194 5.65 -10.93 7.93
N ILE A 195 5.67 -11.24 6.64
CA ILE A 195 6.81 -11.87 5.96
C ILE A 195 7.30 -10.90 4.90
N SER A 196 8.57 -10.53 4.97
CA SER A 196 9.23 -9.70 3.96
C SER A 196 10.27 -10.52 3.21
N THR A 197 10.28 -10.42 1.87
CA THR A 197 11.29 -11.06 1.01
C THR A 197 11.93 -10.01 0.10
N TYR A 198 13.26 -9.98 0.07
CA TYR A 198 14.04 -9.06 -0.76
C TYR A 198 15.02 -9.82 -1.65
N ASN A 199 15.02 -9.52 -2.94
CA ASN A 199 16.08 -10.00 -3.83
C ASN A 199 17.38 -9.24 -3.53
N ILE A 200 18.39 -9.96 -3.02
CA ILE A 200 19.68 -9.40 -2.63
C ILE A 200 20.80 -9.84 -3.58
N SER A 201 20.46 -10.43 -4.73
CA SER A 201 21.41 -11.07 -5.65
C SER A 201 22.50 -10.12 -6.15
N SER A 202 22.15 -8.87 -6.44
CA SER A 202 23.10 -7.85 -6.93
C SER A 202 24.11 -7.40 -5.86
N ILE A 203 23.84 -7.67 -4.57
CA ILE A 203 24.64 -7.27 -3.43
C ILE A 203 25.42 -8.45 -2.85
N ALA A 204 24.73 -9.57 -2.64
CA ALA A 204 25.21 -10.73 -1.89
C ALA A 204 25.55 -11.94 -2.78
N GLY A 205 25.11 -11.93 -4.04
CA GLY A 205 25.37 -13.02 -4.99
C GLY A 205 26.86 -13.26 -5.18
N ASN A 206 27.29 -14.51 -4.99
CA ASN A 206 28.68 -14.97 -5.03
C ASN A 206 29.64 -14.25 -4.06
N GLN A 207 29.12 -13.59 -3.02
CA GLN A 207 29.95 -12.95 -2.00
C GLN A 207 30.21 -13.89 -0.83
N SER A 208 31.39 -13.79 -0.22
CA SER A 208 31.78 -14.63 0.94
C SER A 208 31.71 -13.89 2.28
N GLN A 209 31.37 -12.61 2.26
CA GLN A 209 31.43 -11.72 3.43
C GLN A 209 30.12 -10.95 3.58
N VAL A 210 29.00 -11.67 3.49
CA VAL A 210 27.67 -11.06 3.52
C VAL A 210 27.27 -10.75 4.96
N LEU A 211 26.79 -9.53 5.20
CA LEU A 211 26.17 -9.11 6.45
C LEU A 211 24.74 -8.64 6.22
N VAL A 212 23.88 -8.93 7.19
CA VAL A 212 22.49 -8.50 7.32
C VAL A 212 22.39 -7.67 8.59
N GLN A 213 21.87 -6.45 8.47
CA GLN A 213 21.68 -5.53 9.59
C GLN A 213 20.24 -5.02 9.58
N PHE A 214 19.53 -5.19 10.70
CA PHE A 214 18.25 -4.54 10.90
C PHE A 214 18.47 -3.20 11.60
N TYR A 215 17.78 -2.16 11.15
CA TYR A 215 17.95 -0.80 11.68
C TYR A 215 16.59 -0.18 12.02
N TYR A 216 16.56 0.55 13.13
CA TYR A 216 15.39 1.25 13.63
C TYR A 216 15.78 2.67 14.06
N ASP A 217 14.98 3.65 13.64
CA ASP A 217 15.09 5.07 13.99
C ASP A 217 13.68 5.62 14.25
N ASP A 218 13.37 5.98 15.49
CA ASP A 218 12.05 6.56 15.82
C ASP A 218 11.87 8.02 15.35
N ASN A 219 12.91 8.63 14.79
CA ASN A 219 12.93 10.03 14.33
C ASN A 219 12.58 11.05 15.43
N ASP A 220 12.82 10.72 16.71
CA ASP A 220 12.38 11.50 17.87
C ASP A 220 10.85 11.68 17.92
N TYR A 221 10.12 10.77 17.26
CA TYR A 221 8.68 10.56 17.40
C TYR A 221 8.49 9.22 18.06
N TRP A 222 7.89 9.23 19.24
CA TRP A 222 7.79 8.02 20.02
C TRP A 222 6.80 7.08 19.36
N GLY A 223 7.34 6.01 18.80
CA GLY A 223 6.59 5.05 18.01
C GLY A 223 5.99 3.93 18.86
N TRP A 224 5.98 2.73 18.27
CA TRP A 224 5.54 1.52 18.96
C TRP A 224 6.70 0.54 19.11
N TYR A 225 6.52 -0.67 18.61
CA TYR A 225 7.49 -1.74 18.68
C TYR A 225 7.76 -2.30 17.28
N TRP A 226 8.86 -3.03 17.18
CA TRP A 226 9.14 -3.92 16.06
C TRP A 226 9.82 -5.18 16.58
N SER A 227 9.23 -6.33 16.29
CA SER A 227 9.80 -7.66 16.55
C SER A 227 10.28 -8.29 15.26
N VAL A 228 11.46 -8.92 15.27
CA VAL A 228 12.09 -9.61 14.12
C VAL A 228 12.54 -11.00 14.53
N ASP A 229 12.30 -11.97 13.65
CA ASP A 229 12.59 -13.38 13.87
C ASP A 229 12.73 -14.16 12.53
N ASP A 230 13.16 -15.42 12.60
CA ASP A 230 13.19 -16.38 11.47
C ASP A 230 13.86 -15.80 10.20
N VAL A 231 15.12 -15.34 10.32
CA VAL A 231 15.87 -14.71 9.22
C VAL A 231 16.52 -15.79 8.35
N VAL A 232 16.28 -15.74 7.04
CA VAL A 232 16.71 -16.76 6.09
C VAL A 232 17.30 -16.13 4.84
N ILE A 233 18.40 -16.68 4.35
CA ILE A 233 18.87 -16.48 2.98
C ILE A 233 18.71 -17.78 2.21
N GLU A 234 18.06 -17.71 1.06
CA GLU A 234 17.77 -18.84 0.18
C GLU A 234 17.98 -18.48 -1.29
N GLU A 235 18.00 -19.48 -2.17
CA GLU A 235 18.04 -19.24 -3.61
C GLU A 235 16.72 -18.66 -4.11
N VAL A 236 16.80 -17.72 -5.05
CA VAL A 236 15.61 -17.23 -5.75
C VAL A 236 15.03 -18.39 -6.58
N PRO A 237 13.71 -18.65 -6.55
CA PRO A 237 13.09 -19.69 -7.37
C PRO A 237 13.35 -19.51 -8.86
N ASP A 238 13.40 -20.61 -9.61
CA ASP A 238 13.60 -20.58 -11.07
C ASP A 238 12.54 -19.72 -11.78
N ASN A 239 11.28 -19.82 -11.36
CA ASN A 239 10.16 -19.07 -11.91
C ASN A 239 9.33 -18.51 -10.77
N GLY A 240 8.94 -17.24 -10.88
CA GLY A 240 8.13 -16.54 -9.90
C GLY A 240 7.45 -15.35 -10.55
N LEU A 241 6.19 -15.11 -10.20
CA LEU A 241 5.42 -13.96 -10.65
C LEU A 241 4.56 -13.48 -9.49
N GLU A 242 4.41 -12.16 -9.39
CA GLU A 242 3.57 -11.51 -8.39
C GLU A 242 2.68 -10.46 -9.08
N CYS A 243 1.42 -10.38 -8.66
CA CYS A 243 0.46 -9.37 -9.09
C CYS A 243 0.08 -8.54 -7.87
N THR A 244 0.22 -7.23 -7.97
CA THR A 244 0.02 -6.27 -6.88
C THR A 244 -0.56 -4.98 -7.42
N ASP A 245 -0.93 -4.06 -6.52
CA ASP A 245 -1.33 -2.70 -6.88
C ASP A 245 -2.50 -2.67 -7.87
N GLU A 246 -3.45 -3.57 -7.69
CA GLU A 246 -4.67 -3.70 -8.47
C GLU A 246 -5.57 -2.46 -8.33
N THR A 247 -6.14 -2.02 -9.46
CA THR A 247 -7.08 -0.90 -9.54
C THR A 247 -8.07 -1.12 -10.69
N PHE A 248 -9.27 -0.56 -10.56
CA PHE A 248 -10.30 -0.52 -11.62
C PHE A 248 -10.71 0.92 -12.01
N GLY A 249 -10.09 1.93 -11.40
CA GLY A 249 -10.27 3.35 -11.67
C GLY A 249 -9.27 3.90 -12.68
N GLY A 250 -8.22 3.15 -13.03
CA GLY A 250 -7.19 3.55 -14.00
C GLY A 250 -6.14 4.51 -13.43
N TRP A 251 -5.76 4.30 -12.18
CA TRP A 251 -4.76 5.09 -11.45
C TRP A 251 -3.36 5.06 -12.08
N TRP A 252 -2.98 3.98 -12.76
CA TRP A 252 -1.61 3.80 -13.24
C TRP A 252 -1.40 4.30 -14.67
N VAL A 253 -2.31 3.95 -15.58
CA VAL A 253 -2.18 4.26 -17.01
C VAL A 253 -3.36 5.09 -17.51
N GLY A 254 -4.57 4.70 -17.13
CA GLY A 254 -5.82 5.32 -17.60
C GLY A 254 -5.84 6.83 -17.39
N TYR A 255 -5.33 7.30 -16.25
CA TYR A 255 -5.34 8.71 -15.87
C TYR A 255 -4.67 9.64 -16.89
N GLN A 256 -3.65 9.13 -17.60
CA GLN A 256 -2.88 9.89 -18.58
C GLN A 256 -3.73 10.28 -19.80
N THR A 257 -4.78 9.51 -20.09
CA THR A 257 -5.62 9.71 -21.27
C THR A 257 -6.66 10.80 -21.03
N LEU A 258 -7.23 10.88 -19.83
CA LEU A 258 -8.31 11.82 -19.52
C LEU A 258 -7.85 13.01 -18.66
N GLY A 259 -6.70 12.92 -18.01
CA GLY A 259 -6.21 13.94 -17.08
C GLY A 259 -6.95 13.96 -15.74
N ASP A 260 -7.70 12.90 -15.45
CA ASP A 260 -8.35 12.60 -14.17
C ASP A 260 -7.33 12.05 -13.15
N ILE A 261 -7.80 11.70 -11.95
CA ILE A 261 -6.96 11.06 -10.92
C ILE A 261 -6.94 9.53 -11.13
N GLY A 262 -8.05 8.95 -11.57
CA GLY A 262 -8.18 7.50 -11.76
C GLY A 262 -8.52 6.74 -10.46
N ILE A 263 -9.39 7.33 -9.64
CA ILE A 263 -9.79 6.80 -8.32
C ILE A 263 -10.65 5.53 -8.46
N ASP A 264 -10.41 4.56 -7.57
CA ASP A 264 -11.28 3.42 -7.35
C ASP A 264 -12.51 3.83 -6.52
N TYR A 265 -13.65 4.00 -7.18
CA TYR A 265 -14.91 4.36 -6.53
C TYR A 265 -15.66 3.11 -6.03
N THR A 266 -16.08 3.12 -4.77
CA THR A 266 -16.83 2.02 -4.16
C THR A 266 -18.32 2.11 -4.47
N LEU A 267 -18.85 3.32 -4.65
CA LEU A 267 -20.19 3.58 -5.16
C LEU A 267 -20.03 4.42 -6.43
N TYR A 268 -20.41 3.88 -7.58
CA TYR A 268 -20.18 4.54 -8.87
C TYR A 268 -21.51 4.72 -9.62
N PRO A 269 -22.03 5.96 -9.78
CA PRO A 269 -23.28 6.17 -10.47
C PRO A 269 -23.24 5.66 -11.90
N MET A 270 -24.30 5.00 -12.35
CA MET A 270 -24.42 4.39 -13.69
C MET A 270 -24.06 5.39 -14.80
N ALA A 271 -24.49 6.64 -14.70
CA ALA A 271 -24.18 7.68 -15.68
C ALA A 271 -22.66 7.96 -15.77
N GLN A 272 -21.98 8.00 -14.62
CA GLN A 272 -20.53 8.21 -14.55
C GLN A 272 -19.78 6.97 -15.04
N ALA A 273 -20.18 5.77 -14.60
CA ALA A 273 -19.58 4.49 -15.03
C ALA A 273 -19.78 4.20 -16.53
N THR A 274 -20.86 4.70 -17.13
CA THR A 274 -21.08 4.61 -18.58
C THR A 274 -20.19 5.59 -19.35
N ALA A 275 -20.02 6.81 -18.82
CA ALA A 275 -19.16 7.83 -19.44
C ALA A 275 -17.66 7.51 -19.28
N ASN A 276 -17.29 6.88 -18.17
CA ASN A 276 -15.95 6.37 -17.91
C ASN A 276 -16.01 4.94 -17.35
N PRO A 277 -16.01 3.94 -18.25
CA PRO A 277 -15.98 2.51 -17.89
C PRO A 277 -14.80 2.15 -16.98
N TYR A 278 -14.92 1.07 -16.22
CA TYR A 278 -13.87 0.57 -15.33
C TYR A 278 -12.61 0.21 -16.12
N ARG A 279 -11.47 0.78 -15.70
CA ARG A 279 -10.15 0.63 -16.31
C ARG A 279 -9.29 -0.22 -15.40
N MET A 280 -9.16 -1.50 -15.75
CA MET A 280 -8.59 -2.51 -14.87
C MET A 280 -7.09 -2.62 -15.13
N GLU A 281 -6.29 -2.39 -14.08
CA GLU A 281 -4.84 -2.29 -14.14
C GLU A 281 -4.21 -2.95 -12.91
N ALA A 282 -2.96 -3.40 -13.04
CA ALA A 282 -2.16 -3.93 -11.94
C ALA A 282 -0.66 -3.80 -12.25
N VAL A 283 0.18 -3.93 -11.23
CA VAL A 283 1.63 -4.07 -11.36
C VAL A 283 2.00 -5.54 -11.26
N ILE A 284 2.70 -6.05 -12.29
CA ILE A 284 3.15 -7.43 -12.34
C ILE A 284 4.68 -7.46 -12.26
N SER A 285 5.22 -8.26 -11.35
CA SER A 285 6.67 -8.37 -11.08
C SER A 285 7.17 -9.79 -11.30
N ASN A 286 8.34 -9.95 -11.91
CA ASN A 286 9.04 -11.24 -11.95
C ASN A 286 9.86 -11.43 -10.67
N THR A 287 9.47 -12.41 -9.86
CA THR A 287 10.14 -12.76 -8.60
C THR A 287 11.10 -13.94 -8.72
N GLY A 288 11.21 -14.54 -9.92
CA GLY A 288 12.10 -15.66 -10.20
C GLY A 288 13.42 -15.28 -10.88
N VAL A 289 14.24 -16.28 -11.17
CA VAL A 289 15.50 -16.13 -11.92
C VAL A 289 15.25 -16.02 -13.43
N ASN A 290 14.41 -16.89 -13.98
CA ASN A 290 14.20 -16.95 -15.43
C ASN A 290 13.31 -15.81 -15.91
N THR A 291 13.57 -15.35 -17.14
CA THR A 291 12.67 -14.41 -17.82
C THR A 291 11.29 -15.05 -17.98
N GLN A 292 10.27 -14.37 -17.46
CA GLN A 292 8.89 -14.77 -17.67
C GLN A 292 8.43 -14.22 -19.02
N ASN A 293 8.04 -15.11 -19.92
CA ASN A 293 7.54 -14.73 -21.24
C ASN A 293 6.01 -14.77 -21.27
N ASN A 294 5.40 -13.92 -22.11
CA ASN A 294 3.95 -13.79 -22.25
C ASN A 294 3.22 -13.50 -20.94
N VAL A 295 3.84 -12.67 -20.09
CA VAL A 295 3.22 -12.18 -18.86
C VAL A 295 1.93 -11.44 -19.20
N THR A 296 0.82 -11.89 -18.64
CA THR A 296 -0.53 -11.40 -18.98
C THR A 296 -1.32 -11.18 -17.70
N LEU A 297 -1.90 -9.99 -17.54
CA LEU A 297 -2.91 -9.70 -16.53
C LEU A 297 -4.24 -10.31 -16.97
N HIS A 298 -4.96 -10.91 -16.04
CA HIS A 298 -6.33 -11.38 -16.21
C HIS A 298 -7.22 -10.74 -15.18
N VAL A 299 -8.42 -10.36 -15.60
CA VAL A 299 -9.44 -9.80 -14.72
C VAL A 299 -10.79 -10.42 -15.04
N ASP A 300 -11.38 -11.08 -14.06
CA ASP A 300 -12.77 -11.54 -14.13
C ASP A 300 -13.68 -10.54 -13.41
N VAL A 301 -14.73 -10.12 -14.11
CA VAL A 301 -15.77 -9.26 -13.56
C VAL A 301 -17.03 -10.10 -13.35
N GLU A 302 -17.36 -10.37 -12.09
CA GLU A 302 -18.62 -10.99 -11.68
C GLU A 302 -19.70 -9.91 -11.54
N GLU A 303 -20.78 -10.07 -12.29
CA GLU A 303 -21.94 -9.17 -12.29
C GLU A 303 -22.96 -9.55 -11.20
N PRO A 304 -23.90 -8.65 -10.83
CA PRO A 304 -24.91 -8.92 -9.79
C PRO A 304 -25.79 -10.16 -10.03
N ASN A 305 -25.89 -10.62 -11.29
CA ASN A 305 -26.65 -11.80 -11.67
C ASN A 305 -25.82 -13.10 -11.63
N GLY A 306 -24.55 -13.02 -11.22
CA GLY A 306 -23.58 -14.13 -11.18
C GLY A 306 -22.91 -14.46 -12.52
N SER A 307 -23.13 -13.66 -13.58
CA SER A 307 -22.39 -13.81 -14.84
C SER A 307 -20.97 -13.30 -14.68
N VAL A 308 -20.02 -13.97 -15.31
CA VAL A 308 -18.61 -13.57 -15.31
C VAL A 308 -18.18 -13.17 -16.73
N SER A 309 -17.53 -12.01 -16.84
CA SER A 309 -16.86 -11.54 -18.06
C SER A 309 -15.36 -11.45 -17.81
N SER A 310 -14.55 -12.04 -18.71
CA SER A 310 -13.09 -12.11 -18.57
C SER A 310 -12.37 -11.12 -19.49
N TYR A 311 -11.35 -10.46 -18.95
CA TYR A 311 -10.53 -9.46 -19.62
C TYR A 311 -9.05 -9.80 -19.47
N THR A 312 -8.23 -9.44 -20.46
CA THR A 312 -6.78 -9.62 -20.40
C THR A 312 -6.01 -8.44 -20.94
N SER A 313 -4.78 -8.24 -20.45
CA SER A 313 -3.83 -7.29 -21.01
C SER A 313 -3.18 -7.81 -22.30
N ASN A 314 -2.44 -6.94 -22.98
CA ASN A 314 -1.40 -7.40 -23.91
C ASN A 314 -0.30 -8.10 -23.11
N SER A 315 0.36 -9.08 -23.75
CA SER A 315 1.42 -9.81 -23.10
C SER A 315 2.76 -9.07 -23.18
N THR A 316 3.57 -9.17 -22.12
CA THR A 316 4.92 -8.61 -22.04
C THR A 316 5.92 -9.67 -21.55
N ASN A 317 7.21 -9.35 -21.59
CA ASN A 317 8.26 -10.21 -21.04
C ASN A 317 8.96 -9.48 -19.91
N LEU A 318 9.14 -10.15 -18.77
CA LEU A 318 9.78 -9.58 -17.59
C LEU A 318 11.06 -10.34 -17.28
N VAL A 319 12.20 -9.65 -17.28
CA VAL A 319 13.49 -10.24 -16.86
C VAL A 319 13.47 -10.51 -15.35
N GLY A 320 14.10 -11.61 -14.92
CA GLY A 320 14.19 -12.03 -13.53
C GLY A 320 15.48 -11.61 -12.85
N ALA A 321 15.81 -12.27 -11.74
CA ALA A 321 17.07 -12.06 -11.01
C ALA A 321 18.31 -12.18 -11.93
N PRO A 322 19.39 -11.41 -11.65
CA PRO A 322 19.58 -10.51 -10.50
C PRO A 322 19.00 -9.10 -10.70
N ASN A 323 18.36 -8.82 -11.84
CA ASN A 323 17.75 -7.52 -12.14
C ASN A 323 16.27 -7.71 -12.46
N PRO A 324 15.45 -8.11 -11.46
CA PRO A 324 14.04 -8.38 -11.67
C PRO A 324 13.34 -7.13 -12.20
N GLN A 325 12.45 -7.34 -13.17
CA GLN A 325 11.62 -6.30 -13.76
C GLN A 325 10.18 -6.45 -13.30
N ASN A 326 9.50 -5.30 -13.26
CA ASN A 326 8.05 -5.22 -13.18
C ASN A 326 7.53 -4.38 -14.35
N ASP A 327 6.22 -4.49 -14.58
CA ASP A 327 5.51 -3.70 -15.56
C ASP A 327 4.09 -3.40 -15.07
N THR A 328 3.56 -2.25 -15.51
CA THR A 328 2.17 -1.89 -15.28
C THR A 328 1.33 -2.42 -16.44
N ALA A 329 0.46 -3.38 -16.15
CA ALA A 329 -0.43 -3.97 -17.12
C ALA A 329 -1.83 -3.34 -17.03
N ALA A 330 -2.43 -3.06 -18.18
CA ALA A 330 -3.83 -2.65 -18.30
C ALA A 330 -4.57 -3.63 -19.21
N THR A 331 -5.82 -3.94 -18.89
CA THR A 331 -6.65 -4.77 -19.77
C THR A 331 -6.83 -4.09 -21.13
N SER A 332 -6.86 -4.89 -22.19
CA SER A 332 -7.02 -4.40 -23.57
C SER A 332 -8.41 -3.80 -23.86
N ALA A 333 -9.38 -4.07 -22.99
CA ALA A 333 -10.71 -3.50 -23.00
C ALA A 333 -11.14 -3.14 -21.57
N ASN A 334 -12.03 -2.15 -21.48
CA ASN A 334 -12.64 -1.72 -20.23
C ASN A 334 -13.99 -2.43 -20.01
N PHE A 335 -14.44 -2.48 -18.75
CA PHE A 335 -15.75 -3.01 -18.41
C PHE A 335 -16.78 -1.88 -18.24
N THR A 336 -17.90 -1.96 -18.96
CA THR A 336 -19.03 -1.03 -18.81
C THR A 336 -20.20 -1.78 -18.18
N PRO A 337 -20.68 -1.37 -17.00
CA PRO A 337 -21.81 -2.05 -16.36
C PRO A 337 -23.10 -1.84 -17.16
N SER A 338 -23.96 -2.86 -17.14
CA SER A 338 -25.28 -2.81 -17.78
C SER A 338 -26.43 -2.74 -16.77
N ASN A 339 -26.16 -3.03 -15.49
CA ASN A 339 -27.12 -3.05 -14.40
C ASN A 339 -26.55 -2.34 -13.17
N MET A 340 -27.43 -1.91 -12.27
CA MET A 340 -27.01 -1.50 -10.93
C MET A 340 -26.78 -2.73 -10.05
N GLY A 341 -25.93 -2.58 -9.03
CA GLY A 341 -25.63 -3.64 -8.07
C GLY A 341 -24.13 -3.79 -7.83
N VAL A 342 -23.77 -4.84 -7.08
CA VAL A 342 -22.39 -5.17 -6.71
C VAL A 342 -21.69 -5.89 -7.87
N TYR A 343 -20.50 -5.42 -8.21
CA TYR A 343 -19.58 -6.05 -9.14
C TYR A 343 -18.29 -6.45 -8.40
N ASN A 344 -17.83 -7.68 -8.60
CA ASN A 344 -16.54 -8.15 -8.07
C ASN A 344 -15.53 -8.27 -9.20
N PHE A 345 -14.35 -7.71 -9.00
CA PHE A 345 -13.22 -7.72 -9.93
C PHE A 345 -12.13 -8.60 -9.34
N SER A 346 -11.84 -9.72 -9.97
CA SER A 346 -10.80 -10.66 -9.54
C SER A 346 -9.60 -10.56 -10.47
N PHE A 347 -8.43 -10.20 -9.94
CA PHE A 347 -7.20 -9.94 -10.68
C PHE A 347 -6.18 -11.04 -10.40
N TRP A 348 -5.51 -11.52 -11.44
CA TRP A 348 -4.34 -12.40 -11.31
C TRP A 348 -3.49 -12.31 -12.58
N ALA A 349 -2.24 -12.79 -12.52
CA ALA A 349 -1.34 -12.81 -13.66
C ALA A 349 -0.85 -14.23 -13.99
N THR A 350 -0.45 -14.42 -15.24
CA THR A 350 0.13 -15.68 -15.74
C THR A 350 1.32 -15.42 -16.63
N SER A 351 2.19 -16.40 -16.83
CA SER A 351 3.22 -16.44 -17.87
C SER A 351 3.30 -17.84 -18.49
N ASP A 352 4.15 -18.04 -19.50
CA ASP A 352 4.42 -19.38 -20.07
C ASP A 352 4.98 -20.37 -19.04
N SER A 353 5.65 -19.88 -17.99
CA SER A 353 6.37 -20.68 -16.98
C SER A 353 5.82 -20.52 -15.56
N PHE A 354 4.75 -19.75 -15.40
CA PHE A 354 4.07 -19.53 -14.13
C PHE A 354 2.55 -19.50 -14.34
N PRO A 355 1.82 -20.55 -13.89
CA PRO A 355 0.45 -20.77 -14.34
C PRO A 355 -0.56 -19.77 -13.79
N THR A 356 -0.38 -19.27 -12.56
CA THR A 356 -1.20 -18.23 -11.96
C THR A 356 -0.53 -17.66 -10.72
N THR A 357 -0.65 -16.36 -10.50
CA THR A 357 -0.44 -15.73 -9.20
C THR A 357 -1.63 -16.01 -8.28
N ASP A 358 -1.51 -15.60 -7.01
CA ASP A 358 -2.68 -15.42 -6.16
C ASP A 358 -3.67 -14.43 -6.80
N THR A 359 -4.94 -14.56 -6.41
CA THR A 359 -6.04 -13.74 -6.92
C THR A 359 -6.45 -12.71 -5.90
N MET A 360 -6.44 -11.44 -6.29
CA MET A 360 -7.01 -10.36 -5.50
C MET A 360 -8.43 -10.04 -5.98
N THR A 361 -9.38 -9.95 -5.06
CA THR A 361 -10.75 -9.52 -5.38
C THR A 361 -11.04 -8.16 -4.76
N MET A 362 -11.53 -7.23 -5.60
CA MET A 362 -12.03 -5.92 -5.21
C MET A 362 -13.50 -5.78 -5.63
N SER A 363 -14.26 -4.89 -5.01
CA SER A 363 -15.68 -4.69 -5.34
C SER A 363 -16.03 -3.23 -5.58
N SER A 364 -17.00 -2.99 -6.45
CA SER A 364 -17.66 -1.68 -6.64
C SER A 364 -19.16 -1.88 -6.79
N ILE A 365 -19.95 -0.92 -6.31
CA ILE A 365 -21.41 -0.91 -6.43
C ILE A 365 -21.80 0.14 -7.44
N VAL A 366 -22.43 -0.30 -8.53
CA VAL A 366 -23.04 0.62 -9.48
C VAL A 366 -24.38 1.08 -8.94
N THR A 367 -24.51 2.39 -8.73
CA THR A 367 -25.69 3.02 -8.14
C THR A 367 -26.45 3.86 -9.18
N ASP A 368 -27.62 4.36 -8.81
CA ASP A 368 -28.34 5.35 -9.63
C ASP A 368 -27.64 6.73 -9.53
N THR A 369 -27.44 7.22 -8.30
CA THR A 369 -27.04 8.61 -8.04
C THR A 369 -25.98 8.81 -6.95
N VAL A 370 -25.59 7.77 -6.22
CA VAL A 370 -24.65 7.90 -5.10
C VAL A 370 -23.23 7.67 -5.58
N TYR A 371 -22.38 8.69 -5.43
CA TYR A 371 -20.96 8.64 -5.78
C TYR A 371 -20.12 8.62 -4.51
N GLY A 372 -19.35 7.56 -4.29
CA GLY A 372 -18.68 7.31 -3.02
C GLY A 372 -17.26 6.79 -3.18
N VAL A 373 -16.42 7.22 -2.25
CA VAL A 373 -15.07 6.71 -1.98
C VAL A 373 -15.05 6.39 -0.50
N ASP A 374 -15.39 5.15 -0.16
CA ASP A 374 -15.39 4.65 1.22
C ASP A 374 -14.99 3.17 1.23
N TYR A 375 -14.21 2.74 2.22
CA TYR A 375 -13.85 1.33 2.38
C TYR A 375 -14.96 0.53 3.06
N ASP A 376 -16.22 0.86 2.77
CA ASP A 376 -17.40 0.33 3.43
C ASP A 376 -18.34 -0.24 2.39
N TRP A 377 -17.90 -1.32 1.72
CA TRP A 377 -18.57 -1.91 0.56
C TRP A 377 -20.01 -2.41 0.83
N ASN A 378 -20.43 -2.56 2.08
CA ASN A 378 -21.81 -2.87 2.46
C ASN A 378 -22.54 -1.67 3.09
N ASN A 379 -21.88 -0.51 3.16
CA ASN A 379 -22.34 0.76 3.68
C ASN A 379 -22.86 0.65 5.13
N ASP A 380 -22.30 -0.26 5.94
CA ASP A 380 -22.71 -0.51 7.33
C ASP A 380 -21.82 0.18 8.38
N GLY A 381 -20.75 0.82 7.94
CA GLY A 381 -19.78 1.57 8.71
C GLY A 381 -18.64 0.72 9.29
N SER A 382 -18.64 -0.60 9.09
CA SER A 382 -17.68 -1.52 9.72
C SER A 382 -16.30 -1.52 9.06
N GLY A 383 -16.21 -1.11 7.79
CA GLY A 383 -14.96 -0.98 7.05
C GLY A 383 -14.27 0.39 7.18
N LEU A 384 -14.86 1.32 7.92
CA LEU A 384 -14.36 2.69 8.06
C LEU A 384 -13.24 2.78 9.10
N GLY A 385 -12.01 3.01 8.65
CA GLY A 385 -10.83 3.27 9.48
C GLY A 385 -10.18 4.65 9.21
N GLY A 386 -9.38 5.15 10.14
CA GLY A 386 -8.49 6.30 9.88
C GLY A 386 -9.09 7.71 9.89
N GLY A 387 -10.22 7.94 10.57
CA GLY A 387 -10.85 9.27 10.62
C GLY A 387 -10.08 10.31 11.46
N TYR A 388 -10.09 11.57 11.03
CA TYR A 388 -9.61 12.72 11.82
C TYR A 388 -10.74 13.40 12.58
N TYR A 389 -10.43 14.05 13.70
CA TYR A 389 -11.44 14.69 14.53
C TYR A 389 -11.92 16.03 13.97
N LEU A 390 -13.19 16.12 13.62
CA LEU A 390 -13.85 17.37 13.24
C LEU A 390 -14.51 18.07 14.44
N GLY A 391 -14.47 19.40 14.46
CA GLY A 391 -15.22 20.22 15.40
C GLY A 391 -14.75 20.14 16.86
N ARG A 392 -13.44 20.07 17.09
CA ARG A 392 -12.82 20.09 18.43
C ARG A 392 -12.56 21.53 18.91
N THR A 393 -12.17 21.68 20.18
CA THR A 393 -11.77 22.97 20.79
C THR A 393 -10.60 23.65 20.10
N CYS A 394 -9.72 22.90 19.44
CA CYS A 394 -8.52 23.42 18.77
C CYS A 394 -8.75 23.93 17.33
N GLY A 395 -9.97 23.85 16.78
CA GLY A 395 -10.31 24.52 15.51
C GLY A 395 -11.29 23.77 14.60
N GLY A 396 -11.73 24.46 13.54
CA GLY A 396 -12.57 23.91 12.48
C GLY A 396 -11.74 23.30 11.37
N GLN A 397 -11.53 21.98 11.43
CA GLN A 397 -10.87 21.20 10.38
C GLN A 397 -11.82 20.95 9.21
N VAL A 398 -11.27 20.69 8.03
CA VAL A 398 -12.01 20.30 6.82
C VAL A 398 -11.41 18.98 6.33
N LEU A 399 -12.24 17.95 6.23
CA LEU A 399 -11.86 16.65 5.68
C LEU A 399 -12.60 16.46 4.36
N ALA A 400 -11.92 15.99 3.33
CA ALA A 400 -12.50 15.94 2.00
C ALA A 400 -11.94 14.82 1.13
N ASN A 401 -12.77 14.35 0.19
CA ASN A 401 -12.40 13.43 -0.86
C ASN A 401 -12.59 14.10 -2.22
N VAL A 402 -11.78 13.68 -3.20
CA VAL A 402 -11.88 14.17 -4.58
C VAL A 402 -12.71 13.22 -5.42
N PHE A 403 -13.53 13.77 -6.30
CA PHE A 403 -14.39 13.05 -7.24
C PHE A 403 -14.19 13.61 -8.64
N ASP A 404 -13.81 12.74 -9.57
CA ASP A 404 -13.73 13.02 -11.00
C ASP A 404 -15.13 12.90 -11.62
N ILE A 405 -15.54 13.89 -12.41
CA ILE A 405 -16.85 13.90 -13.05
C ILE A 405 -16.68 13.65 -14.54
N TYR A 406 -17.35 12.63 -15.06
CA TYR A 406 -17.26 12.17 -16.44
C TYR A 406 -18.53 12.47 -17.26
N GLU A 407 -19.65 12.68 -16.58
CA GLU A 407 -20.93 13.10 -17.15
C GLU A 407 -21.51 14.27 -16.36
N ASN A 408 -22.12 15.25 -17.04
CA ASN A 408 -22.65 16.44 -16.39
C ASN A 408 -23.80 16.09 -15.45
N THR A 409 -23.61 16.35 -14.16
CA THR A 409 -24.60 16.01 -13.13
C THR A 409 -24.81 17.16 -12.14
N GLN A 410 -25.55 16.92 -11.07
CA GLN A 410 -25.75 17.87 -9.99
C GLN A 410 -25.43 17.23 -8.64
N LEU A 411 -24.67 17.94 -7.81
CA LEU A 411 -24.50 17.64 -6.40
C LEU A 411 -25.70 18.15 -5.62
N THR A 412 -26.42 17.25 -4.94
CA THR A 412 -27.61 17.61 -4.14
C THR A 412 -27.36 17.50 -2.63
N SER A 413 -26.44 16.64 -2.22
CA SER A 413 -26.10 16.39 -0.82
C SER A 413 -24.72 15.74 -0.71
N ILE A 414 -24.10 15.84 0.45
CA ILE A 414 -22.89 15.09 0.80
C ILE A 414 -23.22 14.20 2.00
N SER A 415 -22.82 12.94 1.93
CA SER A 415 -22.96 11.97 3.00
C SER A 415 -21.62 11.69 3.67
N PHE A 416 -21.61 11.51 4.98
CA PHE A 416 -20.44 11.13 5.74
C PHE A 416 -20.83 10.27 6.95
N HIS A 417 -19.93 9.38 7.37
CA HIS A 417 -20.13 8.58 8.56
C HIS A 417 -19.67 9.34 9.81
N VAL A 418 -20.48 9.31 10.86
CA VAL A 418 -20.16 9.95 12.13
C VAL A 418 -19.62 8.90 13.09
N SER A 419 -18.33 9.01 13.44
CA SER A 419 -17.71 8.13 14.43
C SER A 419 -18.48 8.14 15.76
N SER A 420 -18.56 6.98 16.43
CA SER A 420 -19.11 6.87 17.79
C SER A 420 -18.37 7.72 18.83
N SER A 421 -17.14 8.15 18.51
CA SER A 421 -16.33 9.06 19.34
C SER A 421 -16.66 10.55 19.16
N SER A 422 -17.58 10.89 18.25
CA SER A 422 -18.02 12.26 17.99
C SER A 422 -18.86 12.80 19.14
N VAL A 423 -18.98 14.13 19.24
CA VAL A 423 -19.70 14.82 20.32
C VAL A 423 -21.05 15.34 19.81
N PRO A 424 -22.19 14.84 20.32
CA PRO A 424 -23.49 15.43 20.01
C PRO A 424 -23.54 16.92 20.39
N GLY A 425 -24.12 17.74 19.52
CA GLY A 425 -24.10 19.20 19.61
C GLY A 425 -22.97 19.85 18.80
N ALA A 426 -21.97 19.08 18.35
CA ALA A 426 -21.00 19.57 17.39
C ALA A 426 -21.68 19.98 16.08
N LYS A 427 -21.20 21.08 15.50
CA LYS A 427 -21.76 21.67 14.29
C LYS A 427 -20.82 21.43 13.13
N VAL A 428 -21.39 21.08 11.98
CA VAL A 428 -20.67 20.81 10.74
C VAL A 428 -21.38 21.46 9.55
N TYR A 429 -20.61 21.67 8.49
CA TYR A 429 -21.11 22.01 7.16
C TYR A 429 -20.61 20.95 6.18
N VAL A 430 -21.39 20.64 5.16
CA VAL A 430 -20.83 20.00 3.97
C VAL A 430 -20.54 21.07 2.93
N GLN A 431 -19.39 20.94 2.28
CA GLN A 431 -18.84 21.97 1.41
C GLN A 431 -18.27 21.36 0.12
N LEU A 432 -18.27 22.15 -0.94
CA LEU A 432 -17.71 21.80 -2.23
C LEU A 432 -16.57 22.75 -2.58
N TYR A 433 -15.47 22.20 -3.08
CA TYR A 433 -14.29 22.93 -3.54
C TYR A 433 -13.87 22.46 -4.93
N GLU A 434 -13.03 23.25 -5.61
CA GLU A 434 -12.23 22.74 -6.73
C GLU A 434 -11.25 21.65 -6.25
N GLN A 435 -10.75 20.83 -7.18
CA GLN A 435 -9.91 19.66 -6.94
C GLN A 435 -8.76 19.85 -5.95
N ASN A 436 -8.14 21.03 -5.89
CA ASN A 436 -7.00 21.32 -5.01
C ASN A 436 -7.39 21.93 -3.66
N GLY A 437 -8.68 22.06 -3.36
CA GLY A 437 -9.21 22.62 -2.13
C GLY A 437 -8.99 24.14 -1.97
N GLN A 438 -8.40 24.83 -2.95
CA GLN A 438 -8.04 26.25 -2.83
C GLN A 438 -9.23 27.18 -3.06
N ILE A 439 -10.20 26.75 -3.86
CA ILE A 439 -11.37 27.55 -4.22
C ILE A 439 -12.63 26.88 -3.68
N TYR A 440 -13.30 27.59 -2.78
CA TYR A 440 -14.64 27.27 -2.28
C TYR A 440 -15.69 27.53 -3.34
N LEU A 441 -16.65 26.61 -3.50
CA LEU A 441 -17.70 26.68 -4.51
C LEU A 441 -19.10 26.82 -3.89
N ASP A 442 -19.47 25.95 -2.95
CA ASP A 442 -20.79 25.95 -2.33
C ASP A 442 -20.82 25.19 -0.97
N GLU A 443 -21.89 25.34 -0.20
CA GLU A 443 -22.09 24.64 1.09
C GLU A 443 -23.56 24.33 1.41
N SER A 444 -23.77 23.59 2.50
CA SER A 444 -25.07 23.37 3.14
C SER A 444 -25.41 24.43 4.19
N ASP A 445 -26.63 24.38 4.71
CA ASP A 445 -26.92 24.93 6.05
C ASP A 445 -26.08 24.21 7.13
N GLU A 446 -25.95 24.85 8.30
CA GLU A 446 -25.28 24.24 9.45
C GLU A 446 -26.05 22.99 9.92
N TYR A 447 -25.36 21.87 10.04
CA TYR A 447 -25.89 20.63 10.58
C TYR A 447 -25.36 20.41 12.01
N THR A 448 -26.25 20.09 12.95
CA THR A 448 -25.88 19.75 14.33
C THR A 448 -25.92 18.25 14.53
N ILE A 449 -24.78 17.65 14.87
CA ILE A 449 -24.67 16.22 15.18
C ILE A 449 -25.56 15.88 16.37
N THR A 450 -26.37 14.86 16.23
CA THR A 450 -27.28 14.32 17.23
C THR A 450 -26.72 13.04 17.85
N ALA A 451 -27.37 12.54 18.90
CA ALA A 451 -27.01 11.26 19.49
C ALA A 451 -27.33 10.07 18.56
N GLN A 452 -28.30 10.21 17.64
CA GLN A 452 -28.65 9.15 16.70
C GLN A 452 -27.63 8.99 15.57
N ASP A 453 -26.87 10.05 15.26
CA ASP A 453 -25.92 10.03 14.16
C ASP A 453 -24.67 9.20 14.51
N LEU A 454 -24.35 9.03 15.79
CA LEU A 454 -23.17 8.31 16.24
C LEU A 454 -23.17 6.87 15.72
N GLY A 455 -22.09 6.50 15.03
CA GLY A 455 -21.92 5.20 14.38
C GLY A 455 -22.72 5.02 13.09
N SER A 456 -23.30 6.10 12.54
CA SER A 456 -24.20 6.05 11.39
C SER A 456 -23.78 7.01 10.28
N TRP A 457 -24.28 6.75 9.06
CA TRP A 457 -24.19 7.67 7.93
C TRP A 457 -25.20 8.81 8.07
N VAL A 458 -24.73 10.04 7.85
CA VAL A 458 -25.54 11.25 7.79
C VAL A 458 -25.46 11.85 6.39
N THR A 459 -26.59 12.24 5.83
CA THR A 459 -26.69 12.94 4.55
C THR A 459 -27.15 14.37 4.77
N VAL A 460 -26.32 15.35 4.42
CA VAL A 460 -26.63 16.77 4.54
C VAL A 460 -26.89 17.36 3.16
N PRO A 461 -28.05 17.97 2.90
CA PRO A 461 -28.36 18.58 1.61
C PRO A 461 -27.55 19.87 1.40
N MET A 462 -27.15 20.12 0.15
CA MET A 462 -26.62 21.42 -0.27
C MET A 462 -27.73 22.50 -0.20
N LEU A 463 -27.36 23.77 -0.09
CA LEU A 463 -28.32 24.89 -0.11
C LEU A 463 -29.17 24.90 -1.40
N SER A 464 -28.54 24.54 -2.51
CA SER A 464 -29.20 24.26 -3.78
C SER A 464 -28.40 23.22 -4.56
N PRO A 465 -29.01 22.49 -5.51
CA PRO A 465 -28.27 21.60 -6.39
C PRO A 465 -27.16 22.36 -7.14
N TYR A 466 -25.92 21.90 -7.00
CA TYR A 466 -24.75 22.50 -7.65
C TYR A 466 -24.40 21.72 -8.92
N ALA A 467 -24.21 22.42 -10.05
CA ALA A 467 -23.88 21.76 -11.32
C ALA A 467 -22.43 21.27 -11.33
N LEU A 468 -22.24 19.98 -11.60
CA LEU A 468 -20.94 19.35 -11.76
C LEU A 468 -20.68 19.07 -13.24
N MET A 469 -19.58 19.61 -13.75
CA MET A 469 -19.22 19.53 -15.17
C MET A 469 -18.29 18.35 -15.45
N ALA A 470 -18.56 17.62 -16.52
CA ALA A 470 -17.71 16.57 -17.05
C ALA A 470 -16.30 17.08 -17.39
N GLY A 471 -15.29 16.24 -17.14
CA GLY A 471 -13.87 16.59 -17.29
C GLY A 471 -13.34 17.48 -16.17
N THR A 472 -14.05 17.62 -15.06
CA THR A 472 -13.63 18.40 -13.90
C THR A 472 -13.69 17.55 -12.65
N SER A 473 -12.68 17.67 -11.78
CA SER A 473 -12.67 17.04 -10.47
C SER A 473 -13.06 18.04 -9.39
N TYR A 474 -13.86 17.59 -8.42
CA TYR A 474 -14.34 18.40 -7.31
C TYR A 474 -13.98 17.75 -5.99
N MET A 475 -13.80 18.55 -4.96
CA MET A 475 -13.51 18.09 -3.62
C MET A 475 -14.75 18.26 -2.74
N ALA A 476 -15.36 17.15 -2.34
CA ALA A 476 -16.51 17.12 -1.43
C ALA A 476 -16.01 16.97 0.00
N ALA A 477 -16.42 17.88 0.87
CA ALA A 477 -15.81 18.09 2.17
C ALA A 477 -16.82 18.17 3.31
N VAL A 478 -16.37 17.80 4.51
CA VAL A 478 -17.06 18.03 5.78
C VAL A 478 -16.19 18.95 6.62
N LYS A 479 -16.74 20.11 6.97
CA LYS A 479 -16.09 21.13 7.79
C LYS A 479 -16.66 21.10 9.20
N GLY A 480 -15.79 20.90 10.19
CA GLY A 480 -16.14 21.09 11.59
C GLY A 480 -16.16 22.57 11.98
N VAL A 481 -17.05 22.94 12.88
CA VAL A 481 -17.01 24.23 13.58
C VAL A 481 -16.36 24.04 14.93
N GLN A 482 -15.55 25.00 15.37
CA GLN A 482 -14.95 24.97 16.70
C GLN A 482 -16.05 24.78 17.75
N HIS A 483 -15.97 23.67 18.49
CA HIS A 483 -16.88 23.39 19.59
C HIS A 483 -16.28 23.96 20.89
N PRO A 484 -17.08 24.61 21.76
CA PRO A 484 -16.57 25.30 22.95
C PRO A 484 -16.08 24.37 24.08
N THR A 485 -16.32 23.06 23.98
CA THR A 485 -15.92 22.07 24.99
C THR A 485 -15.14 20.92 24.38
#